data_AF-A0AAN8J4A7-F1
#
_entry.id   AF-A0AAN8J4A7-F1
#
_cell.length_a   1.000
_cell.length_b   1.000
_cell.length_c   1.000
_cell.angle_alpha   90.00
_cell.angle_beta   90.00
_cell.angle_gamma   90.00
#
_symmetry.space_group_name_H-M   'P 1'
#
loop_
_entity.id
_entity.type
_entity.pdbx_description
1 polymer ?
#
loop_
_entity_poly.entity_id
_entity_poly.type
_entity_poly.pdbx_seq_one_letter_code
_entity_poly.pdbx_strand_id
1 'polypeptide(L)'
;MSDGNRYGNYECDHIEADTVIFFVYSRIRRSGIQTLVVIDAEDTDILVVSAYVANTIESNLAIKRKQDIIDCRTLCPKEIADITIPLHIHSGCDMTAAFFAHGKTTIYDKVSASEDARAILR
;
A
#
# COMPACT_ATOMS: atom_id res chain seq x y z
N MET A 1 -11.86 -19.65 31.61
CA MET A 1 -12.01 -18.32 30.98
C MET A 1 -10.67 -17.95 30.38
N SER A 2 -10.57 -18.01 29.05
CA SER A 2 -9.50 -17.39 28.27
C SER A 2 -10.07 -17.27 26.86
N ASP A 3 -10.43 -16.04 26.51
CA ASP A 3 -11.25 -15.68 25.36
C ASP A 3 -10.67 -16.21 24.05
N GLY A 4 -11.58 -16.82 23.29
CA GLY A 4 -11.33 -17.46 22.02
C GLY A 4 -10.83 -16.46 20.98
N ASN A 5 -9.84 -16.93 20.24
CA ASN A 5 -9.29 -16.30 19.05
C ASN A 5 -10.42 -16.07 18.02
N ARG A 6 -11.03 -14.89 18.03
CA ARG A 6 -11.98 -14.47 16.99
C ARG A 6 -11.19 -13.92 15.80
N TYR A 7 -10.53 -14.80 15.07
CA TYR A 7 -10.14 -14.48 13.69
C TYR A 7 -11.41 -14.55 12.84
N GLY A 8 -11.88 -13.40 12.37
CA GLY A 8 -12.90 -13.36 11.33
C GLY A 8 -12.28 -13.87 10.04
N ASN A 9 -12.76 -14.99 9.53
CA ASN A 9 -12.40 -15.45 8.18
C ASN A 9 -13.23 -14.64 7.18
N TYR A 10 -12.55 -13.81 6.41
CA TYR A 10 -13.14 -13.08 5.29
C TYR A 10 -12.78 -13.86 4.02
N GLU A 11 -13.81 -14.39 3.35
CA GLU A 11 -13.66 -15.10 2.07
C GLU A 11 -13.84 -14.05 0.95
N CYS A 12 -12.80 -13.90 0.12
CA CYS A 12 -12.83 -12.99 -1.02
C CYS A 12 -12.67 -13.79 -2.31
N ASP A 13 -13.77 -13.92 -3.06
CA ASP A 13 -13.75 -14.49 -4.40
C ASP A 13 -13.08 -13.51 -5.38
N HIS A 14 -12.02 -13.97 -6.06
CA HIS A 14 -11.38 -13.29 -7.20
C HIS A 14 -10.80 -11.88 -6.96
N ILE A 15 -10.37 -11.57 -5.74
CA ILE A 15 -9.67 -10.32 -5.41
C ILE A 15 -8.24 -10.65 -4.98
N GLU A 16 -7.24 -9.94 -5.51
CA GLU A 16 -5.85 -10.10 -5.10
C GLU A 16 -5.68 -9.88 -3.58
N ALA A 17 -4.79 -10.67 -2.97
CA ALA A 17 -4.65 -10.71 -1.51
C ALA A 17 -4.30 -9.34 -0.90
N ASP A 18 -3.61 -8.49 -1.65
CA ASP A 18 -3.26 -7.13 -1.27
C ASP A 18 -4.48 -6.23 -1.09
N THR A 19 -5.42 -6.30 -2.01
CA THR A 19 -6.67 -5.55 -2.00
C THR A 19 -7.54 -5.98 -0.81
N VAL A 20 -7.55 -7.28 -0.52
CA VAL A 20 -8.27 -7.83 0.66
C VAL A 20 -7.70 -7.30 1.96
N ILE A 21 -6.37 -7.24 2.10
CA ILE A 21 -5.71 -6.75 3.30
C ILE A 21 -6.11 -5.30 3.61
N PHE A 22 -6.08 -4.41 2.61
CA PHE A 22 -6.47 -3.01 2.81
C PHE A 22 -7.99 -2.85 2.98
N PHE A 23 -8.80 -3.72 2.38
CA PHE A 23 -10.23 -3.76 2.65
C PHE A 23 -10.51 -4.09 4.12
N VAL A 24 -9.91 -5.16 4.67
CA VAL A 24 -10.04 -5.54 6.08
C VAL A 24 -9.56 -4.40 6.99
N TYR A 25 -8.41 -3.81 6.66
CA TYR A 25 -7.89 -2.65 7.39
C TYR A 25 -8.91 -1.49 7.43
N SER A 26 -9.51 -1.15 6.29
CA SER A 26 -10.52 -0.10 6.19
C SER A 26 -11.75 -0.39 7.06
N ARG A 27 -12.17 -1.66 7.16
CA ARG A 27 -13.30 -2.08 8.00
C ARG A 27 -12.99 -1.93 9.47
N ILE A 28 -11.78 -2.29 9.91
CA ILE A 28 -11.31 -2.10 11.29
C ILE A 28 -11.29 -0.62 11.66
N ARG A 29 -10.81 0.26 10.77
CA ARG A 29 -10.79 1.71 11.04
C ARG A 29 -12.20 2.31 11.07
N ARG A 30 -13.07 1.90 10.15
CA ARG A 30 -14.47 2.35 10.12
C ARG A 30 -15.29 1.89 11.33
N SER A 31 -14.91 0.80 12.00
CA SER A 31 -15.55 0.37 13.25
C SER A 31 -15.05 1.13 14.49
N GLY A 32 -14.15 2.10 14.32
CA GLY A 32 -13.61 2.93 15.40
C GLY A 32 -12.46 2.27 16.17
N ILE A 33 -11.96 1.12 15.73
CA ILE A 33 -10.84 0.44 16.37
C ILE A 33 -9.55 1.18 16.00
N GLN A 34 -8.87 1.74 17.00
CA GLN A 34 -7.64 2.53 16.87
C GLN A 34 -6.36 1.72 17.17
N THR A 35 -6.47 0.42 17.43
CA THR A 35 -5.32 -0.44 17.75
C THR A 35 -4.29 -0.49 16.61
N LEU A 36 -3.02 -0.71 16.95
CA LEU A 36 -1.97 -1.00 15.98
C LEU A 36 -2.35 -2.23 15.14
N VAL A 37 -2.34 -2.08 13.82
CA VAL A 37 -2.48 -3.19 12.87
C VAL A 37 -1.11 -3.43 12.27
N VAL A 38 -0.64 -4.67 12.30
CA VAL A 38 0.61 -5.08 11.67
C VAL A 38 0.28 -5.96 10.48
N ILE A 39 0.67 -5.52 9.29
CA ILE A 39 0.61 -6.34 8.07
C ILE A 39 1.89 -7.17 8.01
N ASP A 40 1.76 -8.50 7.95
CA ASP A 40 2.89 -9.41 7.75
C ASP A 40 2.94 -9.78 6.26
N ALA A 41 3.76 -9.06 5.49
CA ALA A 41 3.91 -9.26 4.06
C ALA A 41 5.34 -8.88 3.63
N GLU A 42 5.94 -9.72 2.78
CA GLU A 42 7.23 -9.41 2.13
C GLU A 42 7.06 -8.70 0.79
N ASP A 43 5.83 -8.62 0.29
CA ASP A 43 5.50 -8.00 -0.98
C ASP A 43 5.78 -6.49 -0.95
N THR A 44 6.46 -6.01 -2.00
CA THR A 44 6.83 -4.61 -2.13
C THR A 44 5.63 -3.73 -2.48
N ASP A 45 4.62 -4.30 -3.15
CA ASP A 45 3.42 -3.55 -3.53
C ASP A 45 2.59 -3.24 -2.28
N ILE A 46 2.51 -4.18 -1.33
CA ILE A 46 1.95 -3.96 0.01
C ILE A 46 2.69 -2.86 0.76
N LEU A 47 4.02 -2.84 0.70
CA LEU A 47 4.84 -1.83 1.37
C LEU A 47 4.50 -0.43 0.84
N VAL A 48 4.40 -0.28 -0.49
CA VAL A 48 4.07 0.96 -1.16
C VAL A 48 2.68 1.46 -0.78
N VAL A 49 1.67 0.58 -0.88
CA VAL A 49 0.29 0.96 -0.56
C VAL A 49 0.13 1.24 0.94
N SER A 50 0.85 0.51 1.80
CA SER A 50 0.83 0.76 3.26
C SER A 50 1.37 2.14 3.62
N ALA A 51 2.46 2.56 2.97
CA ALA A 51 3.05 3.89 3.18
C ALA A 51 2.09 5.02 2.77
N TYR A 52 1.38 4.84 1.65
CA TYR A 52 0.32 5.75 1.23
C TYR A 52 -0.83 5.81 2.25
N VAL A 53 -1.43 4.66 2.57
CA VAL A 53 -2.60 4.56 3.46
C VAL A 53 -2.30 5.17 4.85
N ALA A 54 -1.11 4.96 5.39
CA ALA A 54 -0.71 5.50 6.70
C ALA A 54 -0.55 7.03 6.75
N ASN A 55 -0.38 7.65 5.58
CA ASN A 55 -0.27 9.10 5.41
C ASN A 55 -1.59 9.77 4.99
N THR A 56 -2.55 9.00 4.45
CA THR A 56 -3.89 9.50 4.07
C THR A 56 -4.90 9.40 5.20
N ILE A 57 -4.84 8.32 5.99
CA ILE A 57 -5.73 8.08 7.12
C ILE A 57 -4.94 8.31 8.40
N GLU A 58 -5.55 8.86 9.46
CA GLU A 58 -4.92 8.84 10.78
C GLU A 58 -4.90 7.39 11.27
N SER A 59 -3.73 6.76 11.20
CA SER A 59 -3.62 5.32 11.04
C SER A 59 -2.47 4.77 11.86
N ASN A 60 -2.77 3.91 12.83
CA ASN A 60 -1.78 3.08 13.53
C ASN A 60 -1.49 1.81 12.69
N LEU A 61 -0.82 1.99 11.56
CA LEU A 61 -0.48 0.90 10.64
C LEU A 61 1.03 0.67 10.65
N ALA A 62 1.42 -0.57 10.85
CA ALA A 62 2.79 -1.02 10.69
C ALA A 62 2.88 -2.20 9.73
N ILE A 63 4.06 -2.40 9.17
CA ILE A 63 4.39 -3.57 8.36
C ILE A 63 5.52 -4.33 9.03
N LYS A 64 5.39 -5.65 9.08
CA LYS A 64 6.47 -6.53 9.50
C LYS A 64 7.30 -6.88 8.27
N ARG A 65 8.61 -6.64 8.35
CA ARG A 65 9.56 -7.00 7.31
C ARG A 65 10.71 -7.74 7.96
N LYS A 66 10.92 -9.00 7.59
CA LYS A 66 11.87 -9.90 8.25
C LYS A 66 11.60 -9.98 9.76
N GLN A 67 12.47 -9.39 10.58
CA GLN A 67 12.38 -9.39 12.04
C GLN A 67 11.93 -8.03 12.61
N ASP A 68 11.74 -7.03 11.76
CA ASP A 68 11.42 -5.66 12.17
C ASP A 68 9.93 -5.35 11.95
N ILE A 69 9.36 -4.56 12.86
CA ILE A 69 8.03 -3.95 12.69
C ILE A 69 8.27 -2.46 12.45
N ILE A 70 7.84 -1.98 11.29
CA ILE A 70 8.11 -0.62 10.82
C ILE A 70 6.79 0.15 10.78
N ASP A 71 6.75 1.32 11.42
CA ASP A 71 5.62 2.25 11.30
C ASP A 71 5.53 2.76 9.86
N CYS A 72 4.41 2.49 9.20
CA CYS A 72 4.20 2.82 7.79
C CYS A 72 4.23 4.34 7.53
N ARG A 73 3.93 5.17 8.52
CA ARG A 73 4.02 6.64 8.38
C ARG A 73 5.46 7.13 8.32
N THR A 74 6.41 6.36 8.87
CA THR A 74 7.83 6.70 8.84
C THR A 74 8.54 6.26 7.57
N LEU A 75 7.89 5.44 6.74
CA LEU A 75 8.48 4.89 5.51
C LEU A 75 8.79 5.98 4.47
N CYS A 76 7.91 6.98 4.34
CA CYS A 76 8.16 8.13 3.50
C CYS A 76 7.40 9.36 4.00
N PRO A 77 7.91 10.57 3.73
CA PRO A 77 7.18 11.82 3.97
C PRO A 77 5.87 11.84 3.19
N LYS A 78 4.86 12.56 3.71
CA LYS A 78 3.54 12.70 3.07
C LYS A 78 3.63 13.12 1.59
N GLU A 79 4.50 14.08 1.28
CA GLU A 79 4.74 14.56 -0.10
C GLU A 79 5.14 13.43 -1.05
N ILE A 80 5.96 12.49 -0.57
CA ILE A 80 6.37 11.32 -1.35
C ILE A 80 5.22 10.31 -1.39
N ALA A 81 4.52 10.09 -0.28
CA ALA A 81 3.38 9.18 -0.21
C ALA A 81 2.30 9.55 -1.23
N ASP A 82 1.95 10.83 -1.34
CA ASP A 82 0.90 11.34 -2.24
C ASP A 82 1.21 11.06 -3.73
N ILE A 83 2.48 11.08 -4.13
CA ILE A 83 2.90 10.74 -5.50
C ILE A 83 3.23 9.26 -5.70
N THR A 84 3.32 8.47 -4.63
CA THR A 84 3.77 7.08 -4.71
C THR A 84 2.74 6.22 -5.44
N ILE A 85 1.44 6.38 -5.18
CA ILE A 85 0.40 5.59 -5.87
C ILE A 85 0.35 5.89 -7.37
N PRO A 86 0.29 7.15 -7.83
CA PRO A 86 0.39 7.46 -9.26
C PRO A 86 1.65 6.88 -9.90
N LEU A 87 2.81 7.06 -9.26
CA LEU A 87 4.07 6.52 -9.76
C LEU A 87 4.05 5.00 -9.83
N HIS A 88 3.50 4.34 -8.81
CA HIS A 88 3.40 2.90 -8.72
C HIS A 88 2.54 2.31 -9.84
N ILE A 89 1.37 2.91 -10.09
CA ILE A 89 0.47 2.56 -11.20
C ILE A 89 1.17 2.74 -12.55
N HIS A 90 1.79 3.91 -12.77
CA HIS A 90 2.46 4.20 -14.03
C HIS A 90 3.68 3.31 -14.27
N SER A 91 4.44 2.98 -13.23
CA SER A 91 5.67 2.18 -13.32
C SER A 91 5.44 0.69 -13.64
N GLY A 92 4.18 0.24 -13.73
CA GLY A 92 3.85 -1.16 -13.95
C GLY A 92 4.04 -2.00 -12.68
N CYS A 93 3.28 -1.68 -11.65
CA CYS A 93 3.00 -2.61 -10.56
C CYS A 93 2.24 -3.83 -11.11
N ASP A 94 2.46 -5.04 -10.56
CA ASP A 94 1.80 -6.27 -11.04
C ASP A 94 0.27 -6.16 -10.90
N MET A 95 -0.21 -5.43 -9.89
CA MET A 95 -1.64 -5.13 -9.68
C MET A 95 -2.27 -4.27 -10.80
N THR A 96 -1.47 -3.56 -11.62
CA THR A 96 -1.93 -2.65 -12.69
C THR A 96 -1.09 -2.73 -13.96
N ALA A 97 -0.56 -3.89 -14.30
CA ALA A 97 0.40 -4.07 -15.39
C ALA A 97 -0.21 -3.80 -16.79
N ALA A 98 -0.34 -2.52 -17.17
CA ALA A 98 -0.61 -2.08 -18.54
C ALA A 98 0.70 -1.89 -19.35
N PHE A 99 1.87 -1.96 -18.71
CA PHE A 99 3.17 -1.65 -19.32
C PHE A 99 4.10 -2.87 -19.34
N PHE A 100 3.66 -3.94 -20.00
CA PHE A 100 4.55 -5.04 -20.36
C PHE A 100 5.76 -4.50 -21.16
N ALA A 101 6.98 -4.93 -20.80
CA ALA A 101 8.27 -4.64 -21.46
C ALA A 101 9.04 -3.34 -21.10
N HIS A 102 8.61 -2.58 -20.10
CA HIS A 102 9.40 -1.43 -19.60
C HIS A 102 9.64 -1.54 -18.09
N GLY A 103 10.90 -1.54 -17.66
CA GLY A 103 11.25 -1.56 -16.25
C GLY A 103 10.87 -0.26 -15.54
N LYS A 104 10.67 -0.32 -14.21
CA LYS A 104 10.26 0.83 -13.38
C LYS A 104 11.15 2.07 -13.59
N THR A 105 12.47 1.88 -13.71
CA THR A 105 13.44 2.94 -14.03
C THR A 105 13.17 3.58 -15.38
N THR A 106 12.92 2.77 -16.41
CA THR A 106 12.64 3.23 -17.77
C THR A 106 11.37 4.08 -17.84
N ILE A 107 10.35 3.72 -17.06
CA ILE A 107 9.12 4.51 -17.00
C ILE A 107 9.36 5.81 -16.23
N TYR A 108 10.05 5.75 -15.08
CA TYR A 108 10.41 6.95 -14.33
C TYR A 108 11.17 7.97 -15.19
N ASP A 109 12.15 7.51 -15.98
CA ASP A 109 12.93 8.37 -16.87
C ASP A 109 12.05 8.99 -17.98
N LYS A 110 11.15 8.20 -18.57
CA LYS A 110 10.21 8.66 -19.61
C LYS A 110 9.21 9.69 -19.06
N VAL A 111 8.69 9.45 -17.86
CA VAL A 111 7.77 10.36 -17.17
C VAL A 111 8.48 11.65 -16.81
N SER A 112 9.70 11.57 -16.29
CA SER A 112 10.51 12.75 -15.92
C SER A 112 10.85 13.63 -17.13
N ALA A 113 10.96 13.02 -18.32
CA ALA A 113 11.21 13.71 -19.58
C ALA A 113 9.95 14.26 -20.26
N SER A 114 8.74 13.83 -19.86
CA SER A 114 7.47 14.27 -20.47
C SER A 114 6.83 15.40 -19.68
N GLU A 115 6.52 16.51 -20.34
CA GLU A 115 5.84 17.65 -19.71
C GLU A 115 4.38 17.34 -19.36
N ASP A 116 3.67 16.65 -20.25
CA ASP A 116 2.29 16.20 -20.03
C ASP A 116 2.19 15.17 -18.90
N ALA A 117 3.10 14.19 -18.84
CA ALA A 117 3.09 13.20 -17.76
C ALA A 117 3.41 13.84 -16.40
N ARG A 118 4.31 14.83 -16.37
CA ARG A 118 4.58 15.62 -15.15
C ARG A 118 3.40 16.46 -14.70
N ALA A 119 2.53 16.91 -15.62
CA ALA A 119 1.33 17.66 -15.28
C ALA A 119 0.24 16.80 -14.62
N ILE A 120 0.21 15.50 -14.93
CA ILE A 120 -0.74 14.54 -14.34
C ILE A 120 -0.32 14.07 -12.94
N LEU A 121 0.99 14.13 -12.64
CA LEU A 121 1.58 13.71 -11.36
C LEU A 121 1.69 14.83 -10.31
N ARG A 122 1.32 16.06 -10.66
CA ARG A 122 1.27 17.22 -9.77
C ARG A 122 -0.14 17.42 -9.23
#